data_AF-B6RMY9-F1
#
_entry.id   AF-B6RMY9-F1
#
_cell.length_a   1.000
_cell.length_b   1.000
_cell.length_c   1.000
_cell.angle_alpha   90.00
_cell.angle_beta   90.00
_cell.angle_gamma   90.00
#
_symmetry.space_group_name_H-M   'P 1'
#
loop_
_entity.id
_entity.type
_entity.pdbx_description
1 polymer ?
#
loop_
_entity_poly.entity_id
_entity_poly.type
_entity_poly.pdbx_seq_one_letter_code
_entity_poly.pdbx_strand_id
1 'polypeptide(L)'
;STESEPPKVQEEVDSSSQSISKKAAKKEAAKKAKEERRKEAEAAASAASALSIEEEGPLANNYGDVPLQELQSVNDPQTGKWSEAVNGREWTVVGALNGSLKDQEVLIRGRVHTTRPVGNKLAFVVVRERVSTVQCLATVKPDSVSKEMVRFVRSLSNESIVDVIGVVSVPDVEIKGATQQVEVQIKKLYCVSRAAKTPITIEDASRSEAEIEKASK
;
A
#
# COMPACT_ATOMS: atom_id res chain seq x y z
N SER A 1 29.79 21.01 83.73
CA SER A 1 31.06 21.59 83.28
C SER A 1 31.13 21.50 81.77
N THR A 2 31.25 22.68 81.12
CA THR A 2 31.90 22.99 79.82
C THR A 2 31.56 22.17 78.57
N GLU A 3 31.46 22.67 77.34
CA GLU A 3 31.34 24.00 76.68
C GLU A 3 31.40 23.69 75.15
N SER A 4 30.74 24.51 74.33
CA SER A 4 31.08 24.91 72.93
C SER A 4 31.08 23.93 71.73
N GLU A 5 30.29 24.33 70.71
CA GLU A 5 30.35 24.04 69.26
C GLU A 5 31.58 24.74 68.58
N PRO A 6 31.98 24.49 67.29
CA PRO A 6 31.34 25.17 66.12
C PRO A 6 31.53 24.41 64.72
N PRO A 7 31.44 25.01 63.49
CA PRO A 7 30.32 24.86 62.54
C PRO A 7 30.70 24.53 61.05
N LYS A 8 29.71 24.64 60.10
CA LYS A 8 29.83 24.91 58.62
C LYS A 8 30.20 23.69 57.71
N VAL A 9 29.71 23.45 56.48
CA VAL A 9 29.05 24.20 55.38
C VAL A 9 28.17 23.23 54.54
N GLN A 10 27.17 23.81 53.87
CA GLN A 10 26.26 23.27 52.85
C GLN A 10 26.90 22.41 51.74
N GLU A 11 26.12 21.46 51.20
CA GLU A 11 25.98 21.27 49.75
C GLU A 11 24.61 20.63 49.43
N GLU A 12 23.60 21.49 49.20
CA GLU A 12 22.46 21.15 48.38
C GLU A 12 22.88 21.26 46.92
N VAL A 13 23.25 20.15 46.29
CA VAL A 13 23.14 19.99 44.84
C VAL A 13 23.18 18.50 44.51
N ASP A 14 22.39 18.12 43.50
CA ASP A 14 22.48 16.84 42.77
C ASP A 14 21.55 15.66 43.19
N SER A 15 20.24 15.90 43.25
CA SER A 15 19.25 14.79 43.18
C SER A 15 18.16 14.96 42.11
N SER A 16 17.99 16.16 41.55
CA SER A 16 16.96 16.46 40.54
C SER A 16 17.42 16.22 39.09
N SER A 17 18.74 16.26 38.81
CA SER A 17 19.34 16.06 37.49
C SER A 17 19.32 14.58 37.04
N GLN A 18 19.65 13.66 37.95
CA GLN A 18 19.72 12.22 37.68
C GLN A 18 18.35 11.57 37.47
N SER A 19 17.30 12.09 38.10
CA SER A 19 15.94 11.55 38.01
C SER A 19 15.26 11.88 36.67
N ILE A 20 15.56 13.05 36.10
CA ILE A 20 15.10 13.46 34.77
C ILE A 20 15.81 12.65 33.67
N SER A 21 17.12 12.41 33.80
CA SER A 21 17.92 11.64 32.84
C SER A 21 17.53 10.16 32.75
N LYS A 22 17.23 9.50 33.88
CA LYS A 22 16.79 8.09 33.89
C LYS A 22 15.40 7.89 33.28
N LYS A 23 14.51 8.87 33.41
CA LYS A 23 13.14 8.82 32.88
C LYS A 23 13.11 9.05 31.36
N ALA A 24 13.98 9.93 30.84
CA ALA A 24 14.16 10.13 29.42
C ALA A 24 14.72 8.88 28.72
N ALA A 25 15.77 8.27 29.28
CA ALA A 25 16.37 7.05 28.74
C ALA A 25 15.38 5.86 28.71
N LYS A 26 14.57 5.69 29.76
CA LYS A 26 13.55 4.62 29.82
C LYS A 26 12.42 4.84 28.80
N LYS A 27 12.04 6.09 28.51
CA LYS A 27 11.02 6.43 27.50
C LYS A 27 11.53 6.18 26.08
N GLU A 28 12.81 6.48 25.81
CA GLU A 28 13.41 6.24 24.50
C GLU A 28 13.60 4.75 24.22
N ALA A 29 14.08 3.98 25.22
CA ALA A 29 14.20 2.52 25.11
C ALA A 29 12.83 1.85 24.89
N ALA A 30 11.78 2.30 25.59
CA ALA A 30 10.42 1.79 25.39
C ALA A 30 9.85 2.14 24.00
N LYS A 31 10.21 3.31 23.45
CA LYS A 31 9.79 3.73 22.10
C LYS A 31 10.50 2.91 21.02
N LYS A 32 11.80 2.67 21.16
CA LYS A 32 12.58 1.81 20.26
C LYS A 32 12.09 0.36 20.28
N ALA A 33 11.88 -0.22 21.47
CA ALA A 33 11.35 -1.58 21.59
C ALA A 33 9.93 -1.73 21.01
N LYS A 34 9.06 -0.73 21.15
CA LYS A 34 7.73 -0.73 20.52
C LYS A 34 7.80 -0.61 19.00
N GLU A 35 8.75 0.16 18.49
CA GLU A 35 8.96 0.35 17.05
C GLU A 35 9.58 -0.89 16.41
N GLU A 36 10.55 -1.53 17.06
CA GLU A 36 11.13 -2.82 16.64
C GLU A 36 10.07 -3.92 16.64
N ARG A 37 9.28 -4.04 17.72
CA ARG A 37 8.17 -5.01 17.76
C ARG A 37 7.11 -4.75 16.70
N ARG A 38 6.88 -3.48 16.33
CA ARG A 38 5.97 -3.13 15.23
C ARG A 38 6.57 -3.48 13.87
N LYS A 39 7.87 -3.24 13.67
CA LYS A 39 8.61 -3.61 12.44
C LYS A 39 8.66 -5.12 12.27
N GLU A 40 8.91 -5.88 13.34
CA GLU A 40 8.88 -7.34 13.33
C GLU A 40 7.47 -7.87 13.06
N ALA A 41 6.43 -7.29 13.64
CA ALA A 41 5.05 -7.67 13.35
C ALA A 41 4.63 -7.32 11.92
N GLU A 42 5.02 -6.15 11.40
CA GLU A 42 4.80 -5.77 9.98
C GLU A 42 5.58 -6.70 9.05
N ALA A 43 6.84 -7.02 9.32
CA ALA A 43 7.65 -7.94 8.53
C ALA A 43 7.11 -9.37 8.56
N ALA A 44 6.67 -9.86 9.73
CA ALA A 44 6.02 -11.15 9.86
C ALA A 44 4.66 -11.20 9.13
N ALA A 45 3.89 -10.11 9.16
CA ALA A 45 2.63 -10.01 8.41
C ALA A 45 2.88 -9.93 6.90
N SER A 46 3.92 -9.23 6.45
CA SER A 46 4.34 -9.20 5.04
C SER A 46 4.86 -10.56 4.58
N ALA A 47 5.65 -11.26 5.39
CA ALA A 47 6.11 -12.61 5.11
C ALA A 47 4.96 -13.63 5.10
N ALA A 48 4.02 -13.54 6.05
CA ALA A 48 2.83 -14.38 6.06
C ALA A 48 1.89 -14.10 4.87
N SER A 49 1.81 -12.85 4.42
CA SER A 49 1.04 -12.48 3.22
C SER A 49 1.72 -12.93 1.92
N ALA A 50 3.05 -13.08 1.92
CA ALA A 50 3.81 -13.65 0.82
C ALA A 50 3.78 -15.19 0.80
N LEU A 51 3.47 -15.84 1.95
CA LEU A 51 3.59 -17.29 2.11
C LEU A 51 2.29 -18.08 1.91
N SER A 52 1.11 -17.48 1.76
CA SER A 52 -0.11 -18.27 1.55
C SER A 52 -1.26 -17.48 0.93
N ILE A 53 -1.34 -17.51 -0.41
CA ILE A 53 -2.62 -17.63 -1.12
C ILE A 53 -2.41 -18.61 -2.30
N GLU A 54 -2.04 -19.85 -1.99
CA GLU A 54 -2.30 -20.97 -2.90
C GLU A 54 -3.63 -21.55 -2.46
N GLU A 55 -4.71 -20.98 -2.98
CA GLU A 55 -6.05 -21.52 -2.76
C GLU A 55 -6.56 -22.02 -4.11
N GLU A 56 -6.76 -23.34 -4.19
CA GLU A 56 -7.27 -24.07 -5.35
C GLU A 56 -8.75 -23.72 -5.56
N GLY A 57 -9.01 -22.61 -6.24
CA GLY A 57 -10.33 -22.22 -6.70
C GLY A 57 -10.29 -21.79 -8.16
N PRO A 58 -11.38 -21.92 -8.93
CA PRO A 58 -11.39 -21.59 -10.36
C PRO A 58 -11.01 -20.13 -10.66
N LEU A 59 -11.13 -19.23 -9.68
CA LEU A 59 -10.79 -17.81 -9.81
C LEU A 59 -9.40 -17.44 -9.25
N ALA A 60 -8.64 -18.39 -8.69
CA ALA A 60 -7.32 -18.14 -8.13
C ALA A 60 -6.29 -17.70 -9.18
N ASN A 61 -6.53 -18.07 -10.44
CA ASN A 61 -5.70 -17.66 -11.57
C ASN A 61 -5.88 -16.19 -11.96
N ASN A 62 -6.90 -15.49 -11.43
CA ASN A 62 -7.18 -14.10 -11.77
C ASN A 62 -6.38 -13.09 -10.95
N TYR A 63 -5.61 -13.54 -9.96
CA TYR A 63 -4.82 -12.64 -9.14
C TYR A 63 -3.55 -13.29 -8.57
N GLY A 64 -2.70 -12.45 -7.98
CA GLY A 64 -1.51 -12.90 -7.27
C GLY A 64 -0.27 -12.15 -7.70
N ASP A 65 0.85 -12.57 -7.13
CA ASP A 65 2.16 -12.03 -7.44
C ASP A 65 2.72 -12.75 -8.65
N VAL A 66 3.33 -12.00 -9.57
CA VAL A 66 3.94 -12.58 -10.76
C VAL A 66 5.31 -13.13 -10.39
N PRO A 67 5.56 -14.43 -10.51
CA PRO A 67 6.89 -15.01 -10.30
C PRO A 67 7.91 -14.42 -11.27
N LEU A 68 9.15 -14.28 -10.82
CA LEU A 68 10.24 -13.75 -11.65
C LEU A 68 10.43 -14.56 -12.94
N GLN A 69 10.18 -15.86 -12.88
CA GLN A 69 10.27 -16.79 -14.01
C GLN A 69 9.28 -16.41 -15.12
N GLU A 70 8.04 -16.05 -14.78
CA GLU A 70 7.04 -15.60 -15.75
C GLU A 70 7.47 -14.26 -16.40
N LEU A 71 8.08 -13.36 -15.62
CA LEU A 71 8.59 -12.08 -16.15
C LEU A 71 9.79 -12.22 -17.08
N GLN A 72 10.56 -13.30 -16.97
CA GLN A 72 11.71 -13.57 -17.84
C GLN A 72 11.30 -14.25 -19.16
N SER A 73 10.14 -14.92 -19.16
CA SER A 73 9.63 -15.68 -20.30
C SER A 73 8.34 -15.07 -20.87
N VAL A 74 8.26 -13.73 -20.95
CA VAL A 74 7.06 -13.00 -21.41
C VAL A 74 6.53 -13.44 -22.79
N ASN A 75 7.39 -14.05 -23.61
CA ASN A 75 7.03 -14.53 -24.95
C ASN A 75 6.52 -15.99 -24.96
N ASP A 76 6.55 -16.68 -23.82
CA ASP A 76 5.98 -18.01 -23.67
C ASP A 76 4.70 -17.94 -22.81
N PRO A 77 3.51 -18.01 -23.45
CA PRO A 77 2.23 -17.93 -22.76
C PRO A 77 2.03 -19.06 -21.74
N GLN A 78 2.73 -20.19 -21.88
CA GLN A 78 2.59 -21.36 -21.02
C GLN A 78 3.40 -21.25 -19.72
N THR A 79 4.16 -20.17 -19.53
CA THR A 79 5.02 -20.01 -18.34
C THR A 79 4.22 -19.85 -17.05
N GLY A 80 3.05 -19.23 -17.12
CA GLY A 80 2.12 -19.19 -15.99
C GLY A 80 0.90 -18.30 -16.22
N LYS A 81 0.15 -18.11 -15.13
CA LYS A 81 -1.18 -17.48 -15.17
C LYS A 81 -1.15 -16.03 -15.62
N TRP A 82 -0.07 -15.29 -15.31
CA TRP A 82 0.06 -13.90 -15.73
C TRP A 82 0.43 -13.83 -17.21
N SER A 83 1.42 -14.62 -17.66
CA SER A 83 1.82 -14.65 -19.08
C SER A 83 0.65 -15.05 -19.99
N GLU A 84 -0.12 -16.08 -19.60
CA GLU A 84 -1.33 -16.49 -20.32
C GLU A 84 -2.36 -15.36 -20.37
N ALA A 85 -2.58 -14.67 -19.24
CA ALA A 85 -3.58 -13.63 -19.14
C ALA A 85 -3.24 -12.39 -19.97
N VAL A 86 -1.96 -12.02 -20.11
CA VAL A 86 -1.55 -10.81 -20.86
C VAL A 86 -1.22 -11.08 -22.33
N ASN A 87 -0.92 -12.32 -22.70
CA ASN A 87 -0.50 -12.66 -24.06
C ASN A 87 -1.56 -12.28 -25.12
N GLY A 88 -1.10 -11.68 -26.22
CA GLY A 88 -1.95 -11.26 -27.34
C GLY A 88 -2.88 -10.08 -27.06
N ARG A 89 -2.80 -9.46 -25.87
CA ARG A 89 -3.60 -8.28 -25.51
C ARG A 89 -2.84 -6.98 -25.78
N GLU A 90 -3.59 -5.95 -26.12
CA GLU A 90 -3.05 -4.61 -26.29
C GLU A 90 -2.99 -3.86 -24.96
N TRP A 91 -1.87 -3.18 -24.72
CA TRP A 91 -1.69 -2.34 -23.54
C TRP A 91 -2.38 -0.99 -23.76
N THR A 92 -3.27 -0.63 -22.85
CA THR A 92 -3.88 0.69 -22.81
C THR A 92 -3.15 1.57 -21.81
N VAL A 93 -2.69 2.73 -22.25
CA VAL A 93 -2.11 3.77 -21.37
C VAL A 93 -3.21 4.32 -20.48
N VAL A 94 -2.95 4.52 -19.19
CA VAL A 94 -3.94 5.01 -18.22
C VAL A 94 -4.50 6.37 -18.65
N GLY A 95 -3.66 7.26 -19.16
CA GLY A 95 -4.08 8.57 -19.68
C GLY A 95 -4.99 8.52 -20.93
N ALA A 96 -5.03 7.38 -21.64
CA ALA A 96 -5.92 7.18 -22.79
C ALA A 96 -7.31 6.67 -22.37
N LEU A 97 -7.50 6.25 -21.12
CA LEU A 97 -8.79 5.74 -20.63
C LEU A 97 -9.82 6.87 -20.60
N ASN A 98 -10.89 6.71 -21.36
CA ASN A 98 -11.95 7.69 -21.48
C ASN A 98 -13.29 7.00 -21.83
N GLY A 99 -14.37 7.76 -21.92
CA GLY A 99 -15.73 7.23 -22.14
C GLY A 99 -15.92 6.45 -23.45
N SER A 100 -15.07 6.62 -24.46
CA SER A 100 -15.15 5.85 -25.71
C SER A 100 -14.83 4.36 -25.52
N LEU A 101 -14.13 4.02 -24.44
CA LEU A 101 -13.77 2.64 -24.09
C LEU A 101 -14.80 1.99 -23.18
N LYS A 102 -15.94 2.64 -22.91
CA LYS A 102 -17.01 2.09 -22.06
C LYS A 102 -17.39 0.67 -22.52
N ASP A 103 -17.54 -0.22 -21.54
CA ASP A 103 -17.88 -1.63 -21.70
C ASP A 103 -16.81 -2.47 -22.44
N GLN A 104 -15.65 -1.88 -22.78
CA GLN A 104 -14.51 -2.59 -23.35
C GLN A 104 -13.58 -3.12 -22.26
N GLU A 105 -12.98 -4.27 -22.54
CA GLU A 105 -11.94 -4.85 -21.70
C GLU A 105 -10.58 -4.26 -22.05
N VAL A 106 -9.89 -3.72 -21.05
CA VAL A 106 -8.58 -3.07 -21.19
C VAL A 106 -7.55 -3.78 -20.33
N LEU A 107 -6.30 -3.76 -20.78
CA LEU A 107 -5.12 -4.17 -20.01
C LEU A 107 -4.26 -2.94 -19.73
N ILE A 108 -4.12 -2.58 -18.46
CA ILE A 108 -3.33 -1.43 -18.03
C ILE A 108 -2.21 -1.87 -17.07
N ARG A 109 -1.08 -1.16 -17.12
CA ARG A 109 0.01 -1.28 -16.16
C ARG A 109 0.21 0.04 -15.45
N GLY A 110 0.35 0.00 -14.13
CA GLY A 110 0.64 1.20 -13.35
C GLY A 110 1.06 0.91 -11.93
N ARG A 111 1.25 1.96 -11.15
CA ARG A 111 1.59 1.89 -9.73
C ARG A 111 0.33 2.03 -8.88
N VAL A 112 0.22 1.25 -7.83
CA VAL A 112 -0.82 1.41 -6.80
C VAL A 112 -0.57 2.74 -6.09
N HIS A 113 -1.36 3.76 -6.38
CA HIS A 113 -1.23 5.05 -5.71
C HIS A 113 -1.79 4.97 -4.28
N THR A 114 -3.01 4.45 -4.17
CA THR A 114 -3.68 4.21 -2.89
C THR A 114 -4.70 3.09 -3.03
N THR A 115 -4.95 2.39 -1.93
CA THR A 115 -5.95 1.33 -1.83
C THR A 115 -6.94 1.68 -0.72
N ARG A 116 -8.23 1.70 -1.05
CA ARG A 116 -9.31 1.99 -0.10
C ARG A 116 -10.28 0.79 0.00
N PRO A 117 -10.22 0.00 1.08
CA PRO A 117 -11.21 -1.05 1.32
C PRO A 117 -12.58 -0.45 1.67
N VAL A 118 -13.66 -1.05 1.16
CA VAL A 118 -15.04 -0.72 1.53
C VAL A 118 -15.74 -2.01 1.94
N GLY A 119 -15.70 -2.30 3.24
CA GLY A 119 -16.16 -3.59 3.78
C GLY A 119 -15.29 -4.76 3.30
N ASN A 120 -15.91 -5.94 3.20
CA ASN A 120 -15.21 -7.19 2.85
C ASN A 120 -15.46 -7.66 1.41
N LYS A 121 -16.35 -6.99 0.67
CA LYS A 121 -16.76 -7.38 -0.68
C LYS A 121 -16.32 -6.39 -1.76
N LEU A 122 -15.73 -5.27 -1.37
CA LEU A 122 -15.37 -4.19 -2.27
C LEU A 122 -14.05 -3.56 -1.84
N ALA A 123 -13.17 -3.33 -2.81
CA ALA A 123 -11.97 -2.52 -2.63
C ALA A 123 -11.78 -1.61 -3.84
N PHE A 124 -11.43 -0.36 -3.59
CA PHE A 124 -10.98 0.59 -4.59
C PHE A 124 -9.46 0.61 -4.60
N VAL A 125 -8.86 0.63 -5.78
CA VAL A 125 -7.43 0.88 -6.00
C VAL A 125 -7.32 2.00 -7.01
N VAL A 126 -6.54 3.03 -6.68
CA VAL A 126 -6.17 4.05 -7.66
C VAL A 126 -4.86 3.61 -8.31
N VAL A 127 -4.90 3.38 -9.62
CA VAL A 127 -3.71 3.05 -10.41
C VAL A 127 -3.19 4.32 -11.07
N ARG A 128 -1.90 4.61 -10.87
CA ARG A 128 -1.20 5.78 -11.42
C ARG A 128 -0.19 5.34 -12.47
N GLU A 129 -0.23 6.00 -13.61
CA GLU A 129 0.82 5.95 -14.62
C GLU A 129 1.29 7.38 -14.89
N ARG A 130 2.53 7.69 -14.49
CA ARG A 130 3.08 9.05 -14.51
C ARG A 130 2.13 10.05 -13.82
N VAL A 131 1.49 10.93 -14.60
CA VAL A 131 0.59 11.99 -14.13
C VAL A 131 -0.89 11.60 -14.19
N SER A 132 -1.22 10.49 -14.86
CA SER A 132 -2.59 10.03 -15.03
C SER A 132 -2.94 9.00 -13.96
N THR A 133 -4.15 9.12 -13.40
CA THR A 133 -4.69 8.19 -12.42
C THR A 133 -6.08 7.72 -12.83
N VAL A 134 -6.37 6.45 -12.57
CA VAL A 134 -7.69 5.84 -12.79
C VAL A 134 -8.12 5.07 -11.55
N GLN A 135 -9.42 5.12 -11.25
CA GLN A 135 -10.01 4.35 -10.17
C GLN A 135 -10.37 2.93 -10.67
N CYS A 136 -9.88 1.91 -9.99
CA CYS A 136 -10.17 0.50 -10.27
C CYS A 136 -10.97 -0.10 -9.10
N LEU A 137 -12.02 -0.86 -9.42
CA LEU A 137 -12.92 -1.47 -8.42
C LEU A 137 -12.82 -2.99 -8.49
N ALA A 138 -12.52 -3.61 -7.35
CA ALA A 138 -12.63 -5.04 -7.14
C ALA A 138 -13.88 -5.33 -6.29
N THR A 139 -14.96 -5.76 -6.93
CA THR A 139 -16.23 -6.11 -6.27
C THR A 139 -16.45 -7.60 -6.36
N VAL A 140 -16.73 -8.28 -5.24
CA VAL A 140 -17.02 -9.72 -5.23
C VAL A 140 -18.20 -10.03 -6.15
N LYS A 141 -17.93 -10.87 -7.15
CA LYS A 141 -18.89 -11.38 -8.13
C LYS A 141 -18.67 -12.89 -8.27
N PRO A 142 -19.70 -13.73 -8.12
CA PRO A 142 -19.56 -15.20 -8.10
C PRO A 142 -18.71 -15.77 -9.25
N ASP A 143 -18.81 -15.19 -10.44
CA ASP A 143 -18.20 -15.74 -11.65
C ASP A 143 -16.89 -15.04 -12.09
N SER A 144 -16.43 -14.03 -11.34
CA SER A 144 -15.29 -13.21 -11.80
C SER A 144 -14.32 -12.81 -10.70
N VAL A 145 -14.81 -12.36 -9.54
CA VAL A 145 -13.98 -11.79 -8.47
C VAL A 145 -14.36 -12.44 -7.15
N SER A 146 -13.43 -13.20 -6.59
CA SER A 146 -13.63 -13.88 -5.30
C SER A 146 -13.38 -12.93 -4.11
N LYS A 147 -13.75 -13.34 -2.89
CA LYS A 147 -13.47 -12.56 -1.67
C LYS A 147 -11.97 -12.50 -1.39
N GLU A 148 -11.26 -13.54 -1.76
CA GLU A 148 -9.83 -13.74 -1.64
C GLU A 148 -9.10 -12.79 -2.60
N MET A 149 -9.60 -12.62 -3.83
CA MET A 149 -9.11 -11.60 -4.73
C MET A 149 -9.26 -10.19 -4.13
N VAL A 150 -10.43 -9.86 -3.56
CA VAL A 150 -10.59 -8.56 -2.87
C VAL A 150 -9.63 -8.44 -1.68
N ARG A 151 -9.36 -9.52 -0.95
CA ARG A 151 -8.36 -9.55 0.14
C ARG A 151 -6.95 -9.29 -0.40
N PHE A 152 -6.58 -9.89 -1.53
CA PHE A 152 -5.30 -9.68 -2.20
C PHE A 152 -5.15 -8.23 -2.67
N VAL A 153 -6.18 -7.66 -3.30
CA VAL A 153 -6.17 -6.25 -3.70
C VAL A 153 -5.94 -5.33 -2.48
N ARG A 154 -6.55 -5.65 -1.34
CA ARG A 154 -6.36 -4.91 -0.08
C ARG A 154 -4.97 -5.06 0.54
N SER A 155 -4.21 -6.08 0.19
CA SER A 155 -2.85 -6.31 0.70
C SER A 155 -1.76 -5.68 -0.15
N LEU A 156 -2.11 -5.08 -1.30
CA LEU A 156 -1.18 -4.35 -2.14
C LEU A 156 -0.62 -3.13 -1.39
N SER A 157 0.70 -3.04 -1.33
CA SER A 157 1.39 -1.86 -0.81
C SER A 157 1.38 -0.74 -1.85
N ASN A 158 1.30 0.50 -1.39
CA ASN A 158 1.46 1.68 -2.24
C ASN A 158 2.78 1.61 -3.00
N GLU A 159 2.79 2.12 -4.23
CA GLU A 159 3.86 2.09 -5.21
C GLU A 159 4.18 0.73 -5.83
N SER A 160 3.45 -0.34 -5.47
CA SER A 160 3.54 -1.64 -6.16
C SER A 160 3.14 -1.49 -7.63
N ILE A 161 3.87 -2.16 -8.52
CA ILE A 161 3.54 -2.21 -9.95
C ILE A 161 2.54 -3.34 -10.17
N VAL A 162 1.39 -2.99 -10.75
CA VAL A 162 0.29 -3.91 -11.01
C VAL A 162 -0.14 -3.86 -12.46
N ASP A 163 -0.58 -5.02 -12.95
CA ASP A 163 -1.27 -5.19 -14.21
C ASP A 163 -2.74 -5.49 -13.93
N VAL A 164 -3.61 -4.69 -14.52
CA VAL A 164 -5.05 -4.78 -14.32
C VAL A 164 -5.71 -5.10 -15.65
N ILE A 165 -6.45 -6.21 -15.67
CA ILE A 165 -7.39 -6.52 -16.75
C ILE A 165 -8.79 -6.28 -16.21
N GLY A 166 -9.54 -5.41 -16.87
CA GLY A 166 -10.87 -5.06 -16.40
C GLY A 166 -11.71 -4.38 -17.47
N VAL A 167 -12.98 -4.18 -17.16
CA VAL A 167 -13.94 -3.54 -18.07
C VAL A 167 -14.12 -2.08 -17.66
N VAL A 168 -14.04 -1.17 -18.62
CA VAL A 168 -14.24 0.26 -18.36
C VAL A 168 -15.72 0.54 -18.10
N SER A 169 -16.01 1.22 -16.99
CA SER A 169 -17.34 1.73 -16.66
C SER A 169 -17.30 3.25 -16.49
N VAL A 170 -18.36 3.93 -16.91
CA VAL A 170 -18.50 5.39 -16.72
C VAL A 170 -19.46 5.62 -15.56
N PRO A 171 -19.01 6.19 -14.44
CA PRO A 171 -19.89 6.51 -13.33
C PRO A 171 -20.77 7.72 -13.67
N ASP A 172 -21.98 7.78 -13.09
CA ASP A 172 -22.90 8.91 -13.26
C ASP A 172 -22.42 10.18 -12.54
N VAL A 173 -21.55 10.02 -11.54
CA VAL A 173 -20.99 11.10 -10.72
C VAL A 173 -19.52 11.30 -11.07
N GLU A 174 -19.12 12.57 -11.20
CA GLU A 174 -17.75 12.97 -11.48
C GLU A 174 -16.75 12.42 -10.45
N ILE A 175 -15.64 11.88 -10.95
CA ILE A 175 -14.59 11.27 -10.14
C ILE A 175 -13.63 12.38 -9.70
N LYS A 176 -13.59 12.66 -8.38
CA LYS A 176 -12.69 13.67 -7.79
C LYS A 176 -11.31 13.13 -7.42
N GLY A 177 -11.18 11.81 -7.27
CA GLY A 177 -9.96 11.16 -6.76
C GLY A 177 -9.00 10.64 -7.84
N ALA A 178 -9.32 10.86 -9.12
CA ALA A 178 -8.55 10.37 -10.25
C ALA A 178 -8.61 11.38 -11.40
N THR A 179 -7.60 11.39 -12.29
CA THR A 179 -7.61 12.26 -13.47
C THR A 179 -8.60 11.77 -14.51
N GLN A 180 -8.72 10.46 -14.67
CA GLN A 180 -9.63 9.87 -15.65
C GLN A 180 -11.06 9.82 -15.08
N GLN A 181 -12.03 10.29 -15.87
CA GLN A 181 -13.46 10.29 -15.54
C GLN A 181 -14.14 8.96 -15.88
N VAL A 182 -13.40 7.85 -15.73
CA VAL A 182 -13.89 6.49 -15.91
C VAL A 182 -13.33 5.60 -14.81
N GLU A 183 -14.00 4.49 -14.56
CA GLU A 183 -13.56 3.46 -13.63
C GLU A 183 -13.22 2.17 -14.39
N VAL A 184 -12.35 1.34 -13.82
CA VAL A 184 -12.05 0.00 -14.35
C VAL A 184 -12.57 -1.04 -13.37
N GLN A 185 -13.57 -1.81 -13.79
CA GLN A 185 -14.09 -2.96 -13.06
C GLN A 185 -13.12 -4.13 -13.21
N ILE A 186 -12.38 -4.44 -12.16
CA ILE A 186 -11.30 -5.42 -12.18
C ILE A 186 -11.88 -6.81 -12.45
N LYS A 187 -11.31 -7.52 -13.44
CA LYS A 187 -11.52 -8.95 -13.68
C LYS A 187 -10.32 -9.78 -13.26
N LYS A 188 -9.11 -9.30 -13.58
CA LYS A 188 -7.83 -9.90 -13.16
C LYS A 188 -6.89 -8.81 -12.67
N LEU A 189 -6.08 -9.10 -11.66
CA LEU A 189 -5.09 -8.16 -11.14
C LEU A 189 -3.85 -8.91 -10.67
N TYR A 190 -2.72 -8.62 -11.30
CA TYR A 190 -1.44 -9.23 -10.98
C TYR A 190 -0.46 -8.20 -10.44
N CYS A 191 0.25 -8.52 -9.37
CA CYS A 191 1.32 -7.68 -8.86
C CYS A 191 2.65 -8.09 -9.49
N VAL A 192 3.13 -7.28 -10.42
CA VAL A 192 4.41 -7.48 -11.14
C VAL A 192 5.60 -7.22 -10.22
N SER A 193 5.48 -6.23 -9.35
CA SER A 193 6.53 -5.87 -8.41
C SER A 193 5.92 -5.27 -7.15
N ARG A 194 6.04 -5.97 -6.02
CA ARG A 194 5.56 -5.47 -4.73
C ARG A 194 6.52 -4.43 -4.19
N ALA A 195 5.99 -3.26 -3.83
CA ALA A 195 6.80 -2.22 -3.23
C ALA A 195 7.02 -2.48 -1.74
N ALA A 196 8.23 -2.17 -1.27
CA ALA A 196 8.49 -1.97 0.14
C ALA A 196 7.88 -0.64 0.60
N LYS A 197 7.58 -0.54 1.90
CA LYS A 197 7.08 0.70 2.50
C LYS A 197 8.10 1.82 2.31
N THR A 198 7.67 2.92 1.69
CA THR A 198 8.53 4.08 1.45
C THR A 198 8.60 4.99 2.69
N PRO A 199 9.75 5.64 2.96
CA PRO A 199 9.90 6.57 4.09
C PRO A 199 9.01 7.82 3.99
N ILE A 200 8.76 8.26 2.75
CA ILE A 200 7.86 9.36 2.42
C ILE A 200 6.77 8.83 1.48
N THR A 201 5.54 9.30 1.65
CA THR A 201 4.45 9.00 0.72
C THR A 201 4.41 10.04 -0.39
N ILE A 202 3.73 9.72 -1.49
CA ILE A 202 3.53 10.68 -2.58
C ILE A 202 2.60 11.79 -2.14
N GLU A 203 1.62 11.48 -1.29
CA GLU A 203 0.74 12.47 -0.70
C GLU A 203 1.54 13.48 0.14
N ASP A 204 2.52 13.03 0.92
CA ASP A 204 3.37 13.93 1.70
C ASP A 204 4.28 14.79 0.80
N ALA A 205 4.85 14.19 -0.24
CA ALA A 205 5.72 14.89 -1.20
C ALA A 205 4.96 15.88 -2.09
N SER A 206 3.65 15.71 -2.26
CA SER A 206 2.80 16.56 -3.10
C SER A 206 2.17 17.72 -2.34
N ARG A 207 2.35 17.81 -1.01
CA ARG A 207 1.82 18.90 -0.20
C ARG A 207 2.54 20.20 -0.50
N SER A 208 1.77 21.29 -0.54
CA SER A 208 2.32 22.64 -0.60
C SER A 208 2.98 23.03 0.74
N GLU A 209 3.93 23.98 0.70
CA GLU A 209 4.56 24.52 1.91
C GLU A 209 3.53 25.05 2.93
N ALA A 210 2.44 25.66 2.44
CA ALA A 210 1.35 26.15 3.26
C ALA A 210 0.57 25.03 3.99
N GLU A 211 0.42 23.86 3.38
CA GLU A 211 -0.22 22.69 4.01
C GLU A 211 0.70 22.04 5.04
N ILE A 212 2.01 22.04 4.78
CA ILE A 212 3.03 21.55 5.72
C ILE A 212 3.04 22.45 6.97
N GLU A 213 3.02 23.77 6.80
CA GLU A 213 2.99 24.72 7.91
C GLU A 213 1.72 24.56 8.76
N LYS A 214 0.54 24.40 8.12
CA LYS A 214 -0.72 24.15 8.84
C LYS A 214 -0.73 22.84 9.61
N ALA A 215 -0.07 21.79 9.10
CA ALA A 215 0.01 20.50 9.80
C ALA A 215 1.03 20.50 10.96
N SER A 216 1.92 21.51 11.01
CA SER A 216 2.92 21.68 12.07
C SER A 216 2.45 22.50 13.27
N LYS A 217 1.31 23.19 13.15
CA LYS A 217 0.61 23.92 14.22
C LYS A 217 -0.43 23.04 14.90
#